data_AF-A0A1H3PZQ6-F1
#
_entry.id   AF-A0A1H3PZQ6-F1
#
_cell.length_a   1.000
_cell.length_b   1.000
_cell.length_c   1.000
_cell.angle_alpha   90.00
_cell.angle_beta   90.00
_cell.angle_gamma   90.00
#
_symmetry.space_group_name_H-M   'P 1'
#
loop_
_entity.id
_entity.type
_entity.pdbx_description
1 polymer ?
#
loop_
_entity_poly.entity_id
_entity_poly.type
_entity_poly.pdbx_seq_one_letter_code
_entity_poly.pdbx_strand_id
1 'polypeptide(L)'
;MHSMNGMHKAFRLIVVKYKYQAELFDDQPKYHVIASNRVESTADTLVWYRSCGEVSENGIKELKIGFGMECMPCWQFETNAAFFRIGVIAHNLFVLFKHSALGAIGSVIE
;
A
#
# COMPACT_ATOMS: atom_id res chain seq x y z
N MET A 1 -20.41 11.55 -16.53
CA MET A 1 -19.13 10.82 -16.66
C MET A 1 -18.03 11.86 -16.83
N HIS A 2 -17.08 11.96 -15.90
CA HIS A 2 -15.96 12.90 -16.03
C HIS A 2 -14.81 12.15 -16.71
N SER A 3 -14.37 12.61 -17.89
CA SER A 3 -13.18 12.10 -18.57
C SER A 3 -12.15 13.22 -18.52
N MET A 4 -11.02 12.97 -17.86
CA MET A 4 -9.83 13.81 -17.96
C MET A 4 -9.31 13.63 -19.38
N ASN A 5 -9.03 14.72 -20.10
CA ASN A 5 -8.81 14.76 -21.56
C ASN A 5 -7.79 13.75 -22.15
N GLY A 6 -6.95 13.10 -21.34
CA GLY A 6 -6.01 12.05 -21.77
C GLY A 6 -6.39 10.62 -21.37
N MET A 7 -7.52 10.39 -20.69
CA MET A 7 -7.91 9.07 -20.18
C MET A 7 -9.07 8.48 -21.01
N HIS A 8 -8.74 7.49 -21.84
CA HIS A 8 -9.69 6.78 -22.72
C HIS A 8 -10.69 5.86 -21.98
N LYS A 9 -10.55 5.72 -20.66
CA LYS A 9 -11.44 4.91 -19.82
C LYS A 9 -12.16 5.82 -18.85
N ALA A 10 -13.46 5.58 -18.68
CA ALA A 10 -14.24 6.24 -17.64
C ALA A 10 -13.71 5.84 -16.25
N PHE A 11 -13.70 6.80 -15.32
CA PHE A 11 -13.38 6.56 -13.92
C PHE A 11 -14.49 7.11 -13.03
N ARG A 12 -14.62 6.54 -11.85
CA ARG A 12 -15.48 7.04 -10.78
C ARG A 12 -14.67 7.86 -9.80
N LEU A 13 -15.32 8.88 -9.24
CA LEU A 13 -14.80 9.66 -8.13
C LEU A 13 -15.53 9.24 -6.86
N ILE A 14 -14.79 8.70 -5.89
CA ILE A 14 -15.32 8.30 -4.58
C ILE A 14 -14.88 9.37 -3.59
N VAL A 15 -15.85 10.08 -3.00
CA VAL A 15 -15.58 11.12 -1.99
C VAL A 15 -15.92 10.54 -0.62
N VAL A 16 -14.91 10.44 0.24
CA VAL A 16 -15.04 9.93 1.61
C VAL A 16 -14.90 11.09 2.57
N LYS A 17 -15.98 11.37 3.29
CA LYS A 17 -15.98 12.31 4.42
C LYS A 17 -15.66 11.54 5.69
N TYR A 18 -14.65 11.96 6.43
CA TYR A 18 -14.35 11.37 7.73
C TYR A 18 -14.28 12.46 8.81
N LYS A 19 -14.79 12.12 9.99
CA LYS A 19 -14.61 12.93 11.19
C LYS A 19 -13.23 12.61 11.73
N TYR A 20 -12.33 13.57 11.66
CA TYR A 20 -11.05 13.50 12.36
C TYR A 20 -11.30 13.87 13.82
N GLN A 21 -10.52 13.35 14.77
CA GLN A 21 -10.55 13.90 16.13
C GLN A 21 -10.10 15.35 16.02
N ALA A 22 -11.05 16.27 16.16
CA ALA A 22 -10.82 17.69 15.99
C ALA A 22 -9.68 18.12 16.91
N GLU A 23 -8.73 18.90 16.39
CA GLU A 23 -7.90 19.72 17.26
C GLU A 23 -8.82 20.73 17.96
N LEU A 24 -8.42 21.27 19.11
CA LEU A 24 -9.24 22.10 19.99
C LEU A 24 -9.98 23.28 19.28
N PHE A 25 -9.57 23.62 18.05
CA PHE A 25 -10.12 24.72 17.24
C PHE A 25 -10.50 24.36 15.79
N ASP A 26 -10.39 23.10 15.35
CA ASP A 26 -10.70 22.71 13.96
C ASP A 26 -11.66 21.52 13.89
N ASP A 27 -12.96 21.83 13.81
CA ASP A 27 -14.07 20.88 13.66
C ASP A 27 -14.48 20.68 12.18
N GLN A 28 -13.63 21.10 11.22
CA GLN A 28 -13.97 20.92 9.81
C GLN A 28 -13.79 19.47 9.37
N PRO A 29 -14.80 18.89 8.68
CA PRO A 29 -14.69 17.54 8.17
C PRO A 29 -13.64 17.48 7.06
N LYS A 30 -12.73 16.49 7.14
CA LYS A 30 -11.77 16.22 6.09
C LYS A 30 -12.39 15.34 5.00
N TYR A 31 -12.03 15.64 3.76
CA TYR A 31 -12.49 14.90 2.58
C TYR A 31 -11.29 14.21 1.92
N HIS A 32 -11.42 12.90 1.68
CA HIS A 32 -10.49 12.14 0.84
C HIS A 32 -11.20 11.83 -0.46
N VAL A 33 -10.57 12.17 -1.59
CA VAL A 33 -11.10 11.89 -2.93
C VAL A 33 -10.26 10.81 -3.58
N ILE A 34 -10.91 9.71 -3.97
CA ILE A 34 -10.27 8.59 -4.66
C ILE A 34 -10.83 8.54 -6.08
N ALA A 35 -9.95 8.71 -7.07
CA ALA A 35 -10.29 8.50 -8.48
C ALA A 35 -9.90 7.07 -8.87
N SER A 36 -10.86 6.27 -9.34
CA SER A 36 -10.59 4.87 -9.69
C SER A 36 -11.42 4.41 -10.87
N ASN A 37 -10.83 3.60 -11.75
CA ASN A 37 -11.50 2.94 -12.87
C ASN A 37 -11.75 1.44 -12.61
N ARG A 38 -11.61 1.03 -11.34
CA ARG A 38 -11.89 -0.32 -10.87
C ARG A 38 -13.35 -0.71 -11.10
N VAL A 39 -13.62 -1.99 -11.36
CA VAL A 39 -14.95 -2.49 -11.73
C VAL A 39 -15.77 -2.87 -10.48
N GLU A 40 -15.08 -3.23 -9.40
CA GLU A 40 -15.66 -3.67 -8.12
C GLU A 40 -16.52 -2.57 -7.49
N SER A 41 -17.22 -2.86 -6.39
CA SER A 41 -18.06 -1.84 -5.74
C SER A 41 -17.23 -0.69 -5.16
N THR A 42 -17.89 0.43 -4.87
CA THR A 42 -17.29 1.57 -4.16
C THR A 42 -16.72 1.15 -2.80
N ALA A 43 -17.43 0.28 -2.08
CA ALA A 43 -17.00 -0.24 -0.79
C ALA A 43 -15.73 -1.09 -0.93
N ASP A 44 -15.71 -2.03 -1.88
CA ASP A 44 -14.55 -2.91 -2.12
C ASP A 44 -13.31 -2.12 -2.55
N THR A 45 -13.51 -1.08 -3.37
CA THR A 45 -12.40 -0.19 -3.77
C THR A 45 -11.87 0.62 -2.60
N LEU A 46 -12.75 1.04 -1.68
CA LEU A 46 -12.32 1.74 -0.47
C LEU A 46 -11.54 0.81 0.47
N VAL A 47 -12.01 -0.43 0.65
CA VAL A 47 -11.32 -1.47 1.44
C VAL A 47 -9.95 -1.76 0.82
N TRP A 48 -9.90 -2.01 -0.49
CA TRP A 48 -8.67 -2.24 -1.21
C TRP A 48 -7.69 -1.06 -1.09
N TYR A 49 -8.17 0.17 -1.29
CA TYR A 49 -7.32 1.37 -1.17
C TYR A 49 -6.75 1.53 0.24
N ARG A 50 -7.54 1.24 1.28
CA ARG A 50 -7.09 1.30 2.68
C ARG A 50 -6.10 0.18 3.01
N SER A 51 -6.21 -0.98 2.38
CA SER A 51 -5.29 -2.11 2.58
C SER A 51 -3.85 -1.79 2.15
N CYS A 52 -3.61 -0.76 1.34
CA CYS A 52 -2.26 -0.36 0.94
C CYS A 52 -1.35 -0.06 2.14
N GLY A 53 -1.88 0.49 3.24
CA GLY A 53 -1.09 0.75 4.46
C GLY A 53 -0.61 -0.54 5.13
N GLU A 54 -1.49 -1.54 5.24
CA GLU A 54 -1.16 -2.82 5.89
C GLU A 54 -0.30 -3.72 5.01
N VAL A 55 -0.53 -3.72 3.70
CA VAL A 55 0.10 -4.67 2.78
C VAL A 55 1.37 -4.08 2.16
N SER A 56 1.27 -2.90 1.54
CA SER A 56 2.40 -2.33 0.78
C SER A 56 3.34 -1.51 1.65
N GLU A 57 2.81 -0.63 2.48
CA GLU A 57 3.64 0.27 3.29
C GLU A 57 4.37 -0.51 4.38
N ASN A 58 3.69 -1.45 5.05
CA ASN A 58 4.34 -2.31 6.02
C ASN A 58 5.40 -3.24 5.38
N GLY A 59 5.12 -3.77 4.18
CA GLY A 59 6.09 -4.56 3.42
C GLY A 59 7.34 -3.75 3.05
N ILE A 60 7.18 -2.50 2.61
CA ILE A 60 8.30 -1.59 2.32
C ILE A 60 9.06 -1.24 3.60
N LYS A 61 8.38 -1.03 4.74
CA LYS A 61 9.02 -0.78 6.04
C LYS A 61 9.85 -1.97 6.50
N GLU A 62 9.32 -3.19 6.37
CA GLU A 62 10.03 -4.43 6.73
C GLU A 62 11.25 -4.64 5.83
N LEU A 63 11.13 -4.39 4.52
CA LEU A 63 12.27 -4.44 3.60
C LEU A 63 13.33 -3.38 3.94
N LYS A 64 12.90 -2.13 4.14
CA LYS A 64 13.79 -1.00 4.36
C LYS A 64 14.53 -1.07 5.69
N ILE A 65 13.79 -1.23 6.79
CA ILE A 65 14.34 -1.20 8.16
C ILE A 65 14.64 -2.62 8.65
N GLY A 66 13.70 -3.55 8.47
CA GLY A 66 13.85 -4.93 8.97
C GLY A 66 14.97 -5.72 8.28
N PHE A 67 15.14 -5.52 6.97
CA PHE A 67 16.24 -6.13 6.19
C PHE A 67 17.42 -5.17 5.98
N GLY A 68 17.40 -3.97 6.55
CA GLY A 68 18.50 -3.00 6.48
C GLY A 68 18.76 -2.42 5.09
N MET A 69 17.77 -2.45 4.20
CA MET A 69 17.87 -1.88 2.84
C MET A 69 17.83 -0.34 2.79
N GLU A 70 17.85 0.33 3.94
CA GLU A 70 18.03 1.78 4.06
C GLU A 70 19.48 2.25 3.88
N CYS A 71 20.45 1.37 4.12
CA CYS A 71 21.88 1.68 4.03
C CYS A 71 22.52 0.90 2.88
N MET A 72 23.16 1.62 1.97
CA MET A 72 23.81 1.02 0.80
C MET A 72 25.31 0.80 1.08
N PRO A 73 25.87 -0.36 0.68
CA PRO A 73 27.22 -0.76 1.06
C PRO A 73 28.35 0.02 0.36
N CYS A 74 28.08 0.65 -0.78
CA CYS A 74 29.10 1.35 -1.56
C CYS A 74 28.55 2.58 -2.30
N TRP A 75 29.42 3.35 -2.95
CA TRP A 75 29.03 4.53 -3.74
C TRP A 75 28.62 4.21 -5.19
N GLN A 76 28.65 2.93 -5.58
CA GLN A 76 28.33 2.51 -6.94
C GLN A 76 26.86 2.10 -7.07
N PHE A 77 26.13 2.77 -7.95
CA PHE A 77 24.69 2.55 -8.14
C PHE A 77 24.35 1.12 -8.55
N GLU A 78 25.04 0.56 -9.55
CA GLU A 78 24.76 -0.79 -10.05
C GLU A 78 24.99 -1.88 -8.99
N THR A 79 26.07 -1.76 -8.22
CA THR A 79 26.38 -2.68 -7.11
C THR A 79 25.32 -2.59 -6.01
N ASN A 80 24.88 -1.38 -5.67
CA ASN A 80 23.79 -1.17 -4.71
C ASN A 80 22.45 -1.68 -5.23
N ALA A 81 22.17 -1.55 -6.53
CA ALA A 81 20.97 -2.09 -7.15
C ALA A 81 20.96 -3.63 -7.07
N ALA A 82 22.10 -4.28 -7.33
CA ALA A 82 22.25 -5.72 -7.16
C ALA A 82 22.05 -6.13 -5.68
N PHE A 83 22.68 -5.43 -4.74
CA PHE A 83 22.52 -5.66 -3.30
C PHE A 83 21.06 -5.52 -2.85
N PHE A 84 20.39 -4.44 -3.27
CA PHE A 84 18.98 -4.20 -2.96
C PHE A 84 18.08 -5.31 -3.51
N ARG A 85 18.32 -5.78 -4.74
CA ARG A 85 17.58 -6.91 -5.33
C ARG A 85 17.74 -8.20 -4.52
N ILE A 86 18.94 -8.47 -4.00
CA ILE A 86 19.17 -9.61 -3.10
C ILE A 86 18.34 -9.45 -1.83
N GLY A 87 18.32 -8.25 -1.24
CA GLY A 87 17.47 -7.94 -0.09
C GLY A 87 15.98 -8.15 -0.34
N VAL A 88 15.48 -7.74 -1.52
CA VAL A 88 14.10 -7.98 -1.94
C VAL A 88 13.80 -9.48 -2.04
N ILE A 89 14.70 -10.27 -2.63
CA ILE A 89 14.53 -11.73 -2.72
C ILE A 89 14.48 -12.35 -1.32
N ALA A 90 15.40 -11.96 -0.43
CA ALA A 90 15.45 -12.45 0.95
C ALA A 90 14.16 -12.11 1.72
N HIS A 91 13.65 -10.88 1.59
CA HIS A 91 12.38 -10.45 2.18
C HIS A 91 11.20 -11.28 1.67
N ASN A 92 11.09 -11.47 0.34
CA ASN A 92 10.03 -12.28 -0.24
C ASN A 92 10.07 -13.74 0.23
N LEU A 93 11.26 -14.34 0.31
CA LEU A 93 11.42 -15.70 0.85
C LEU A 93 10.99 -15.79 2.31
N PHE A 94 11.34 -14.79 3.13
CA PHE A 94 10.94 -14.72 4.53
C PHE A 94 9.42 -14.58 4.69
N VAL A 95 8.77 -13.73 3.89
CA VAL A 95 7.31 -13.59 3.88
C VAL A 95 6.64 -14.90 3.50
N LEU A 96 7.11 -15.56 2.44
CA LEU A 96 6.62 -16.89 2.04
C LEU A 96 6.79 -17.91 3.18
N PHE A 97 7.96 -17.94 3.82
CA PHE A 97 8.21 -18.84 4.94
C PHE A 97 7.26 -18.57 6.12
N LYS A 98 7.02 -17.30 6.47
CA LYS A 98 6.02 -16.92 7.49
C LYS A 98 4.65 -17.49 7.16
N HIS A 99 4.20 -17.31 5.92
CA HIS A 99 2.90 -17.84 5.47
C HIS A 99 2.83 -19.37 5.50
N SER A 100 3.92 -20.06 5.13
CA SER A 100 3.98 -21.52 5.13
C SER A 100 4.10 -22.12 6.53
N ALA A 101 4.93 -21.53 7.40
CA ALA A 101 5.27 -22.10 8.71
C ALA A 101 4.24 -21.75 9.79
N LEU A 102 3.64 -20.57 9.74
CA LEU A 102 2.64 -20.15 10.74
C LEU A 102 1.21 -20.52 10.33
N GLY A 103 1.03 -21.09 9.13
CA GLY A 103 -0.28 -21.25 8.52
C GLY A 103 -0.93 -19.90 8.21
N ALA A 104 -1.86 -19.88 7.26
CA ALA A 104 -2.68 -18.68 7.06
C ALA A 104 -3.57 -18.47 8.29
N ILE A 105 -3.15 -17.62 9.23
CA ILE A 105 -4.07 -17.00 10.19
C ILE A 105 -4.96 -16.07 9.36
N GLY A 106 -6.00 -16.63 8.74
CA GLY A 106 -6.88 -15.87 7.83
C GLY A 106 -7.71 -16.68 6.82
N SER A 107 -8.09 -17.92 7.12
CA SER A 107 -9.17 -18.60 6.39
C SER A 107 -10.29 -19.04 7.33
N VAL A 108 -10.90 -18.07 8.01
CA VAL A 108 -12.25 -18.22 8.58
C VAL A 108 -13.01 -16.92 8.34
N ILE A 109 -13.61 -16.82 7.16
CA ILE A 109 -14.90 -16.15 6.95
C ILE A 109 -15.64 -17.03 5.94
N GLU A 110 -16.31 -18.06 6.46
CA GLU A 110 -17.63 -18.45 5.95
C GLU A 110 -18.67 -17.54 6.62
#